data_AF-A0A0F4KUH2-F1
#
_entry.id   AF-A0A0F4KUH2-F1
#
_cell.length_a   1.000
_cell.length_b   1.000
_cell.length_c   1.000
_cell.angle_alpha   90.00
_cell.angle_beta   90.00
_cell.angle_gamma   90.00
#
_symmetry.space_group_name_H-M   'P 1'
#
loop_
_entity.id
_entity.type
_entity.pdbx_description
1 polymer ?
#
loop_
_entity_poly.entity_id
_entity_poly.type
_entity_poly.pdbx_seq_one_letter_code
_entity_poly.pdbx_strand_id
1 'polypeptide(L)'
;MKTIDTAKFSVMLLIYILMQPVLDVLTGWQTRLMPHFGLTVGVVVRAIMLVVILYFIYLSIKQRSRPIDRYVQIYFILLAIVLLINLIVNKLNKPVFATFTEVAALFKSVHYLVILIGFYYVFCNLTKNQIQQLLPRIVYWAEMIINAVMLLAAVTRTGFSTYPQGKLGQTGWFNAGNELGAILAITFPLVILYAFQSSQQTGRYWSWLGVALAAVSVIMVGTKSCFYGMIIGLVFAFIYQFIFYKRKANTHKIKRNLMINFMLLCLITVGIAGTYPLSPVRNNGVIQAKIIKENQINKLRLLHRKKHHKKLDHYEKFLLKNQELGNPLLAKLLSGRTNYFVFNSQNFKKAPLSQKLFGMGYGSNYRKHPRTVEMDWFDLFFQFGIIGFVVIILPLLVAIVYLVFEFFRYFTSDMVQDNLLFYVAVAIGIFMSLLAGHVLNAPAVSIYFSMIVAYLVKQPAINRRLFNVNNKTINNLL
;
A
#
# COMPACT_ATOMS: atom_id res chain seq x y z
N MET A 1 10.07 33.55 -18.65
CA MET A 1 9.39 32.48 -17.87
C MET A 1 10.21 32.22 -16.61
N LYS A 2 9.70 32.55 -15.40
CA LYS A 2 10.44 32.30 -14.15
C LYS A 2 10.68 30.79 -14.02
N THR A 3 11.95 30.38 -13.90
CA THR A 3 12.31 28.97 -13.65
C THR A 3 11.70 28.54 -12.32
N ILE A 4 10.77 27.58 -12.36
CA ILE A 4 10.16 27.00 -11.15
C ILE A 4 11.28 26.36 -10.32
N ASP A 5 11.39 26.77 -9.05
CA ASP A 5 12.31 26.18 -8.09
C ASP A 5 11.83 24.77 -7.73
N THR A 6 12.50 23.77 -8.30
CA THR A 6 12.18 22.35 -8.14
C THR A 6 12.34 21.86 -6.71
N ALA A 7 13.17 22.52 -5.89
CA ALA A 7 13.30 22.19 -4.47
C ALA A 7 12.08 22.68 -3.66
N LYS A 8 11.60 23.90 -3.90
CA LYS A 8 10.35 24.41 -3.29
C LYS A 8 9.15 23.57 -3.69
N PHE A 9 9.06 23.20 -4.97
CA PHE A 9 8.00 22.32 -5.45
C PHE A 9 8.07 20.93 -4.79
N SER A 10 9.27 20.37 -4.61
CA SER A 10 9.47 19.10 -3.90
C SER A 10 8.93 19.14 -2.46
N VAL A 11 9.14 20.25 -1.74
CA VAL A 11 8.57 20.44 -0.40
C VAL A 11 7.04 20.52 -0.43
N MET A 12 6.46 21.22 -1.42
CA MET A 12 5.00 21.31 -1.58
C MET A 12 4.37 19.93 -1.82
N LEU A 13 5.00 19.07 -2.64
CA LEU A 13 4.55 17.69 -2.87
C LEU A 13 4.67 16.82 -1.62
N LEU A 14 5.62 17.10 -0.73
CA LEU A 14 5.70 16.42 0.56
C LEU A 14 4.58 16.90 1.51
N ILE A 15 4.24 18.18 1.51
CA ILE A 15 3.10 18.71 2.30
C ILE A 15 1.77 18.11 1.82
N TYR A 16 1.62 17.83 0.53
CA TYR A 16 0.44 17.15 -0.02
C TYR A 16 0.13 15.78 0.64
N ILE A 17 1.15 15.11 1.19
CA ILE A 17 0.97 13.86 1.96
C ILE A 17 0.19 14.11 3.26
N LEU A 18 0.39 15.25 3.93
CA LEU A 18 -0.34 15.62 5.14
C LEU A 18 -1.82 15.90 4.87
N MET A 19 -2.16 16.27 3.63
CA MET A 19 -3.54 16.54 3.23
C MET A 19 -4.32 15.27 2.87
N GLN A 20 -3.67 14.12 2.64
CA GLN A 20 -4.35 12.89 2.23
C GLN A 20 -5.43 12.44 3.21
N PRO A 21 -5.18 12.38 4.54
CA PRO A 21 -6.21 11.96 5.49
C PRO A 21 -7.45 12.87 5.44
N VAL A 22 -7.24 14.18 5.25
CA VAL A 22 -8.34 15.15 5.15
C VAL A 22 -9.18 14.88 3.90
N LEU A 23 -8.54 14.62 2.76
CA LEU A 23 -9.23 14.28 1.51
C LEU A 23 -10.02 12.97 1.62
N ASP A 24 -9.50 11.99 2.36
CA ASP A 24 -10.19 10.72 2.56
C ASP A 24 -11.40 10.82 3.50
N VAL A 25 -11.34 11.71 4.51
CA VAL A 25 -12.51 12.05 5.34
C VAL A 25 -13.60 12.72 4.51
N LEU A 26 -13.23 13.72 3.70
CA LEU A 26 -14.17 14.40 2.80
C LEU A 26 -14.80 13.40 1.83
N THR A 27 -13.99 12.49 1.28
CA THR A 27 -14.47 11.41 0.42
C THR A 27 -15.43 10.50 1.16
N GLY A 28 -15.14 10.11 2.40
CA GLY A 28 -16.01 9.28 3.23
C GLY A 28 -17.38 9.89 3.47
N TRP A 29 -17.42 11.15 3.90
CA TRP A 29 -18.68 11.87 4.07
C TRP A 29 -19.44 12.02 2.76
N GLN A 30 -18.78 12.42 1.69
CA GLN A 30 -19.43 12.58 0.39
C GLN A 30 -20.04 11.26 -0.11
N THR A 31 -19.33 10.14 0.00
CA THR A 31 -19.85 8.83 -0.43
C THR A 31 -21.09 8.38 0.36
N ARG A 32 -21.26 8.86 1.59
CA ARG A 32 -22.45 8.56 2.41
C ARG A 32 -23.60 9.52 2.17
N LEU A 33 -23.30 10.81 2.03
CA LEU A 33 -24.32 11.85 1.80
C LEU A 33 -24.83 11.84 0.36
N MET A 34 -23.98 11.45 -0.60
CA MET A 34 -24.27 11.47 -2.04
C MET A 34 -23.85 10.13 -2.69
N PRO A 35 -24.48 9.00 -2.34
CA PRO A 35 -24.05 7.67 -2.79
C PRO A 35 -24.15 7.46 -4.30
N HIS A 36 -25.01 8.23 -4.98
CA HIS A 36 -25.17 8.17 -6.44
C HIS A 36 -24.19 9.09 -7.20
N PHE A 37 -23.48 9.97 -6.50
CA PHE A 37 -22.50 10.87 -7.11
C PHE A 37 -21.12 10.21 -7.13
N GLY A 38 -20.78 9.59 -8.26
CA GLY A 38 -19.56 8.78 -8.39
C GLY A 38 -18.23 9.56 -8.38
N LEU A 39 -18.27 10.90 -8.47
CA LEU A 39 -17.07 11.74 -8.55
C LEU A 39 -16.80 12.43 -7.20
N THR A 40 -15.92 11.86 -6.38
CA THR A 40 -15.62 12.44 -5.07
C THR A 40 -14.55 13.53 -5.13
N VAL A 41 -14.55 14.45 -4.17
CA VAL A 41 -13.52 15.50 -4.02
C VAL A 41 -12.12 14.87 -4.00
N GLY A 42 -11.94 13.77 -3.26
CA GLY A 42 -10.66 13.06 -3.22
C GLY A 42 -10.24 12.52 -4.59
N VAL A 43 -11.17 11.99 -5.39
CA VAL A 43 -10.87 11.51 -6.76
C VAL A 43 -10.44 12.68 -7.66
N VAL A 44 -11.16 13.81 -7.63
CA VAL A 44 -10.83 14.99 -8.44
C VAL A 44 -9.47 15.57 -8.05
N VAL A 45 -9.24 15.79 -6.76
CA VAL A 45 -7.97 16.35 -6.27
C VAL A 45 -6.80 15.43 -6.61
N ARG A 46 -6.95 14.10 -6.47
CA ARG A 46 -5.91 13.14 -6.87
C ARG A 46 -5.67 13.12 -8.36
N ALA A 47 -6.70 13.29 -9.19
CA ALA A 47 -6.54 13.38 -10.64
C ALA A 47 -5.73 14.61 -11.05
N ILE A 48 -6.07 15.78 -10.50
CA ILE A 48 -5.31 17.02 -10.71
C ILE A 48 -3.86 16.83 -10.23
N MET A 49 -3.68 16.28 -9.03
CA MET A 49 -2.34 16.08 -8.46
C MET A 49 -1.49 15.10 -9.25
N LEU A 50 -2.10 14.08 -9.88
CA LEU A 50 -1.39 13.19 -10.79
C LEU A 50 -0.80 13.97 -11.99
N VAL A 51 -1.60 14.86 -12.59
CA VAL A 51 -1.16 15.72 -13.70
C VAL A 51 -0.06 16.69 -13.23
N VAL A 52 -0.21 17.28 -12.04
CA VAL A 52 0.81 18.14 -11.42
C VAL A 52 2.13 17.39 -11.23
N ILE A 53 2.08 16.13 -10.79
CA ILE A 53 3.27 15.29 -10.60
C ILE A 53 3.89 14.90 -11.94
N LEU A 54 3.10 14.58 -12.97
CA LEU A 54 3.63 14.34 -14.33
C LEU A 54 4.35 15.58 -14.88
N TYR A 55 3.77 16.76 -14.69
CA TYR A 55 4.41 18.03 -15.05
C TYR A 55 5.70 18.26 -14.26
N PHE A 56 5.71 17.97 -12.95
CA PHE A 56 6.91 18.04 -12.12
C PHE A 56 8.01 17.07 -12.58
N ILE A 57 7.66 15.84 -12.98
CA ILE A 57 8.60 14.87 -13.55
C ILE A 57 9.23 15.45 -14.82
N TYR A 58 8.42 15.99 -15.73
CA TYR A 58 8.90 16.62 -16.96
C TYR A 58 9.89 17.77 -16.68
N LEU A 59 9.57 18.66 -15.73
CA LEU A 59 10.47 19.75 -15.33
C LEU A 59 11.78 19.22 -14.74
N SER A 60 11.70 18.19 -13.88
CA SER A 60 12.88 17.59 -13.23
C SER A 60 13.81 16.93 -14.24
N ILE A 61 13.25 16.25 -15.26
CA ILE A 61 14.01 15.65 -16.36
C ILE A 61 14.73 16.74 -17.17
N LYS A 62 14.00 17.80 -17.56
CA LYS A 62 14.58 18.89 -18.36
C LYS A 62 15.74 19.58 -17.65
N GLN A 63 15.66 19.74 -16.33
CA GLN A 63 16.70 20.38 -15.54
C GLN A 63 17.96 19.51 -15.36
N ARG A 64 17.81 18.19 -15.28
CA ARG A 64 18.90 17.28 -14.87
C ARG A 64 19.58 16.55 -16.04
N SER A 65 18.81 16.19 -17.07
CA SER A 65 19.24 15.54 -18.31
C SER A 65 20.21 14.36 -18.13
N ARG A 66 19.90 13.45 -17.21
CA ARG A 66 20.67 12.21 -16.98
C ARG A 66 20.27 11.08 -17.94
N PRO A 67 21.12 10.06 -18.15
CA PRO A 67 20.77 8.91 -18.98
C PRO A 67 19.49 8.19 -18.54
N ILE A 68 19.26 8.10 -17.22
CA ILE A 68 18.04 7.50 -16.65
C ILE A 68 16.77 8.25 -17.07
N ASP A 69 16.86 9.56 -17.28
CA ASP A 69 15.73 10.40 -17.61
C ASP A 69 15.17 10.07 -19.01
N ARG A 70 16.05 9.67 -19.95
CA ARG A 70 15.64 9.18 -21.29
C ARG A 70 14.83 7.88 -21.18
N TYR A 71 15.25 6.95 -20.34
CA TYR A 71 14.51 5.70 -20.11
C TYR A 71 13.14 5.96 -19.46
N VAL A 72 13.06 6.92 -18.54
CA VAL A 72 11.78 7.34 -17.93
C VAL A 72 10.82 7.92 -18.98
N GLN A 73 11.30 8.76 -19.91
CA GLN A 73 10.48 9.28 -21.00
C GLN A 73 9.97 8.17 -21.93
N ILE A 74 10.86 7.29 -22.38
CA ILE A 74 10.50 6.14 -23.23
C ILE A 74 9.46 5.26 -22.52
N TYR A 75 9.65 5.02 -21.23
CA TYR A 75 8.71 4.25 -20.41
C TYR A 75 7.31 4.89 -20.38
N PHE A 76 7.20 6.20 -20.17
CA PHE A 76 5.90 6.87 -20.16
C PHE A 76 5.20 6.84 -21.53
N ILE A 77 5.96 6.93 -22.63
CA ILE A 77 5.41 6.76 -24.00
C ILE A 77 4.89 5.34 -24.18
N LEU A 78 5.70 4.33 -23.82
CA LEU A 78 5.30 2.92 -23.89
C LEU A 78 4.05 2.65 -23.04
N LEU A 79 4.00 3.19 -21.83
CA LEU A 79 2.86 3.08 -20.93
C LEU A 79 1.61 3.69 -21.60
N ALA A 80 1.69 4.90 -22.15
CA ALA A 80 0.56 5.54 -22.81
C ALA A 80 0.03 4.71 -24.00
N ILE A 81 0.93 4.14 -24.80
CA ILE A 81 0.57 3.25 -25.93
C ILE A 81 -0.17 2.01 -25.41
N VAL A 82 0.35 1.34 -24.39
CA VAL A 82 -0.27 0.14 -23.80
C VAL A 82 -1.65 0.43 -23.22
N LEU A 83 -1.81 1.57 -22.52
CA LEU A 83 -3.11 1.99 -21.98
C LEU A 83 -4.12 2.25 -23.10
N LEU A 84 -3.70 2.89 -24.19
CA LEU A 84 -4.56 3.13 -25.35
C LEU A 84 -4.98 1.83 -26.04
N ILE A 85 -4.04 0.91 -26.26
CA ILE A 85 -4.34 -0.41 -26.84
C ILE A 85 -5.30 -1.18 -25.93
N ASN A 86 -5.09 -1.18 -24.61
CA ASN A 86 -6.00 -1.81 -23.65
C ASN A 86 -7.44 -1.27 -23.78
N LEU A 87 -7.63 0.05 -23.88
CA LEU A 87 -8.96 0.63 -24.09
C LEU A 87 -9.58 0.20 -25.42
N ILE A 88 -8.82 0.25 -26.52
CA ILE A 88 -9.31 -0.13 -27.85
C ILE A 88 -9.70 -1.61 -27.87
N VAL A 89 -8.84 -2.50 -27.37
CA VAL A 89 -9.09 -3.94 -27.30
C VAL A 89 -10.36 -4.23 -26.50
N ASN A 90 -10.56 -3.56 -25.36
CA ASN A 90 -11.74 -3.78 -24.53
C ASN A 90 -13.00 -3.16 -25.11
N LYS A 91 -12.92 -2.01 -25.79
CA LYS A 91 -14.06 -1.45 -26.52
C LYS A 91 -14.57 -2.39 -27.62
N LEU A 92 -13.67 -3.13 -28.27
CA LEU A 92 -14.01 -4.05 -29.35
C LEU A 92 -14.49 -5.43 -28.88
N ASN A 93 -13.91 -5.96 -27.79
CA ASN A 93 -14.11 -7.37 -27.40
C ASN A 93 -14.94 -7.57 -26.14
N LYS A 94 -15.09 -6.55 -25.29
CA LYS A 94 -15.72 -6.71 -23.98
C LYS A 94 -17.25 -6.73 -24.11
N PRO A 95 -17.96 -7.67 -23.45
CA PRO A 95 -19.43 -7.74 -23.53
C PRO A 95 -20.15 -6.47 -23.03
N VAL A 96 -19.57 -5.81 -22.04
CA VAL A 96 -20.06 -4.55 -21.48
C VAL A 96 -18.87 -3.63 -21.29
N PHE A 97 -18.83 -2.53 -22.05
CA PHE A 97 -17.77 -1.53 -21.96
C PHE A 97 -18.33 -0.21 -21.42
N ALA A 98 -18.01 0.11 -20.18
CA ALA A 98 -18.38 1.38 -19.55
C ALA A 98 -17.17 2.30 -19.48
N THR A 99 -17.08 3.25 -20.42
CA THR A 99 -15.91 4.13 -20.63
C THR A 99 -15.40 4.77 -19.34
N PHE A 100 -16.29 5.35 -18.54
CA PHE A 100 -15.89 6.02 -17.29
C PHE A 100 -15.25 5.05 -16.29
N THR A 101 -15.81 3.84 -16.15
CA THR A 101 -15.26 2.83 -15.22
C THR A 101 -13.91 2.30 -15.66
N GLU A 102 -13.71 2.11 -16.97
CA GLU A 102 -12.44 1.66 -17.53
C GLU A 102 -11.36 2.73 -17.35
N VAL A 103 -11.65 3.98 -17.71
CA VAL A 103 -10.73 5.10 -17.54
C VAL A 103 -10.39 5.33 -16.06
N ALA A 104 -11.39 5.25 -15.17
CA ALA A 104 -11.15 5.34 -13.73
C ALA A 104 -10.27 4.20 -13.20
N ALA A 105 -10.45 2.98 -13.70
CA ALA A 105 -9.61 1.84 -13.35
C ALA A 105 -8.17 2.02 -13.86
N LEU A 106 -7.98 2.51 -15.09
CA LEU A 106 -6.65 2.86 -15.61
C LEU A 106 -5.97 3.92 -14.77
N PHE A 107 -6.69 4.98 -14.41
CA PHE A 107 -6.17 6.03 -13.53
C PHE A 107 -5.69 5.45 -12.20
N LYS A 108 -6.50 4.60 -11.55
CA LYS A 108 -6.13 3.94 -10.29
C LYS A 108 -4.89 3.07 -10.43
N SER A 109 -4.78 2.28 -11.50
CA SER A 109 -3.64 1.39 -11.72
C SER A 109 -2.35 2.11 -12.11
N VAL A 110 -2.44 3.28 -12.76
CA VAL A 110 -1.27 4.08 -13.14
C VAL A 110 -0.81 4.98 -11.99
N HIS A 111 -1.69 5.29 -11.04
CA HIS A 111 -1.43 6.21 -9.94
C HIS A 111 -0.14 5.89 -9.20
N TYR A 112 0.02 4.66 -8.70
CA TYR A 112 1.20 4.27 -7.92
C TYR A 112 2.52 4.44 -8.70
N LEU A 113 2.51 4.22 -10.02
CA LEU A 113 3.69 4.34 -10.88
C LEU A 113 4.15 5.78 -11.00
N VAL A 114 3.21 6.69 -11.26
CA VAL A 114 3.48 8.12 -11.37
C VAL A 114 3.94 8.67 -10.03
N ILE A 115 3.33 8.24 -8.91
CA ILE A 115 3.79 8.64 -7.58
C ILE A 115 5.20 8.11 -7.32
N LEU A 116 5.49 6.84 -7.62
CA LEU A 116 6.81 6.23 -7.41
C LEU A 116 7.91 7.02 -8.14
N ILE A 117 7.73 7.26 -9.43
CA ILE A 117 8.69 8.01 -10.26
C ILE A 117 8.74 9.48 -9.83
N GLY A 118 7.59 10.08 -9.55
CA GLY A 118 7.49 11.47 -9.09
C GLY A 118 8.25 11.72 -7.79
N PHE A 119 8.02 10.89 -6.77
CA PHE A 119 8.70 11.02 -5.49
C PHE A 119 10.18 10.65 -5.58
N TYR A 120 10.60 9.81 -6.52
CA TYR A 120 12.04 9.62 -6.81
C TYR A 120 12.70 10.94 -7.21
N TYR A 121 12.07 11.74 -8.09
CA TYR A 121 12.57 13.06 -8.46
C TYR A 121 12.48 14.08 -7.32
N VAL A 122 11.40 14.06 -6.53
CA VAL A 122 11.29 14.87 -5.29
C VAL A 122 12.51 14.66 -4.40
N PHE A 123 12.85 13.40 -4.12
CA PHE A 123 14.00 13.07 -3.27
C PHE A 123 15.35 13.32 -3.93
N CYS A 124 15.43 13.35 -5.26
CA CYS A 124 16.64 13.77 -5.97
C CYS A 124 16.91 15.27 -5.82
N ASN A 125 15.87 16.08 -5.64
CA ASN A 125 15.96 17.54 -5.49
C ASN A 125 16.15 17.99 -4.03
N LEU A 126 16.14 17.06 -3.07
CA LEU A 126 16.31 17.34 -1.64
C LEU A 126 17.61 16.74 -1.08
N THR A 127 18.18 17.43 -0.08
CA THR A 127 19.39 16.95 0.60
C THR A 127 19.09 15.71 1.45
N LYS A 128 20.12 14.88 1.69
CA LYS A 128 19.96 13.65 2.50
C LYS A 128 19.40 13.95 3.90
N ASN A 129 19.94 14.97 4.56
CA ASN A 129 19.52 15.36 5.91
C ASN A 129 18.06 15.84 5.94
N GLN A 130 17.65 16.66 4.96
CA GLN A 130 16.25 17.09 4.85
C GLN A 130 15.31 15.89 4.75
N ILE A 131 15.60 14.92 3.89
CA ILE A 131 14.70 13.79 3.65
C ILE A 131 14.63 12.87 4.88
N GLN A 132 15.79 12.54 5.48
CA GLN A 132 15.85 11.65 6.64
C GLN A 132 15.08 12.18 7.85
N GLN A 133 14.99 13.50 8.01
CA GLN A 133 14.23 14.13 9.11
C GLN A 133 12.77 14.40 8.71
N LEU A 134 12.54 14.87 7.49
CA LEU A 134 11.22 15.33 7.06
C LEU A 134 10.26 14.19 6.78
N LEU A 135 10.72 13.09 6.17
CA LEU A 135 9.84 12.01 5.74
C LEU A 135 9.18 11.25 6.92
N PRO A 136 9.92 10.74 7.93
CA PRO A 136 9.29 10.13 9.10
C PRO A 136 8.34 11.10 9.81
N ARG A 137 8.70 12.39 9.87
CA ARG A 137 7.88 13.43 10.49
C ARG A 137 6.55 13.64 9.75
N ILE A 138 6.58 13.72 8.43
CA ILE A 138 5.37 13.90 7.62
C ILE A 138 4.46 12.68 7.75
N VAL A 139 5.01 11.48 7.66
CA VAL A 139 4.25 10.23 7.84
C VAL A 139 3.63 10.20 9.24
N TYR A 140 4.40 10.54 10.27
CA TYR A 140 3.91 10.60 11.64
C TYR A 140 2.72 11.55 11.79
N TRP A 141 2.83 12.79 11.30
CA TRP A 141 1.73 13.75 11.43
C TRP A 141 0.51 13.41 10.57
N ALA A 142 0.70 12.83 9.38
CA ALA A 142 -0.41 12.32 8.60
C ALA A 142 -1.16 11.21 9.36
N GLU A 143 -0.44 10.28 9.97
CA GLU A 143 -1.06 9.22 10.79
C GLU A 143 -1.70 9.79 12.06
N MET A 144 -1.16 10.85 12.65
CA MET A 144 -1.81 11.53 13.79
C MET A 144 -3.15 12.15 13.40
N ILE A 145 -3.28 12.72 12.20
CA ILE A 145 -4.56 13.22 11.69
C ILE A 145 -5.56 12.06 11.57
N ILE A 146 -5.13 10.92 11.02
CA ILE A 146 -5.96 9.71 10.93
C ILE A 146 -6.43 9.28 12.32
N ASN A 147 -5.51 9.17 13.28
CA ASN A 147 -5.82 8.71 14.63
C ASN A 147 -6.77 9.67 15.37
N ALA A 148 -6.54 10.97 15.25
CA ALA A 148 -7.42 11.98 15.83
C ALA A 148 -8.85 11.86 15.27
N VAL A 149 -9.00 11.74 13.95
CA VAL A 149 -10.31 11.56 13.31
C VAL A 149 -10.98 10.27 13.77
N MET A 150 -10.24 9.16 13.81
CA MET A 150 -10.80 7.87 14.24
C MET A 150 -11.30 7.92 15.68
N LEU A 151 -10.54 8.53 16.59
CA LEU A 151 -10.93 8.67 17.99
C LEU A 151 -12.10 9.63 18.18
N LEU A 152 -12.10 10.77 17.50
CA LEU A 152 -13.21 11.72 17.53
C LEU A 152 -14.51 11.06 17.05
N ALA A 153 -14.45 10.34 15.94
CA ALA A 153 -15.59 9.60 15.40
C ALA A 153 -16.08 8.50 16.37
N ALA A 154 -15.17 7.84 17.08
CA ALA A 154 -15.50 6.82 18.08
C ALA A 154 -16.17 7.42 19.32
N VAL A 155 -15.62 8.51 19.86
CA VAL A 155 -16.15 9.21 21.03
C VAL A 155 -17.54 9.79 20.73
N THR A 156 -17.71 10.38 19.55
CA THR A 156 -19.00 10.92 19.09
C THR A 156 -19.97 9.84 18.63
N ARG A 157 -19.55 8.56 18.57
CA ARG A 157 -20.32 7.43 18.02
C ARG A 157 -20.83 7.65 16.59
N THR A 158 -20.12 8.49 15.81
CA THR A 158 -20.40 8.76 14.40
C THR A 158 -19.50 7.95 13.45
N GLY A 159 -18.68 7.07 14.01
CA GLY A 159 -17.77 6.19 13.27
C GLY A 159 -18.49 5.27 12.28
N PHE A 160 -17.87 5.15 11.11
CA PHE A 160 -18.31 4.29 10.02
C PHE A 160 -17.93 2.83 10.33
N SER A 161 -18.84 1.88 10.10
CA SER A 161 -18.52 0.46 10.28
C SER A 161 -17.49 0.00 9.24
N THR A 162 -16.51 -0.79 9.69
CA THR A 162 -15.51 -1.41 8.80
C THR A 162 -16.13 -2.45 7.88
N TYR A 163 -17.09 -3.22 8.41
CA TYR A 163 -17.74 -4.29 7.67
C TYR A 163 -19.26 -4.05 7.63
N PRO A 164 -19.89 -4.09 6.44
CA PRO A 164 -21.34 -3.96 6.35
C PRO A 164 -22.11 -5.14 6.97
N GLN A 165 -21.48 -6.32 7.08
CA GLN A 165 -22.14 -7.59 7.41
C GLN A 165 -21.60 -8.21 8.71
N GLY A 166 -22.11 -7.76 9.86
CA GLY A 166 -22.03 -8.45 11.15
C GLY A 166 -20.64 -8.60 11.81
N LYS A 167 -19.56 -8.19 11.15
CA LYS A 167 -18.21 -8.09 11.74
C LYS A 167 -18.04 -6.75 12.46
N LEU A 168 -17.24 -6.76 13.52
CA LEU A 168 -16.96 -5.60 14.36
C LEU A 168 -15.84 -4.73 13.78
N GLY A 169 -15.78 -3.47 14.21
CA GLY A 169 -14.71 -2.53 13.89
C GLY A 169 -15.23 -1.25 13.24
N GLN A 170 -14.45 -0.18 13.34
CA GLN A 170 -14.81 1.15 12.83
C GLN A 170 -13.65 1.82 12.10
N THR A 171 -13.98 2.60 11.07
CA THR A 171 -13.03 3.31 10.22
C THR A 171 -13.06 4.82 10.44
N GLY A 172 -13.58 5.30 11.58
CA GLY A 172 -13.80 6.73 11.79
C GLY A 172 -14.70 7.33 10.70
N TRP A 173 -14.27 8.39 10.02
CA TRP A 173 -14.98 8.94 8.86
C TRP A 173 -14.35 8.56 7.51
N PHE A 174 -13.55 7.50 7.47
CA PHE A 174 -12.92 7.00 6.26
C PHE A 174 -13.82 5.96 5.56
N ASN A 175 -13.96 6.04 4.24
CA ASN A 175 -14.88 5.20 3.47
C ASN A 175 -14.47 3.71 3.44
N ALA A 176 -13.18 3.43 3.20
CA ALA A 176 -12.71 2.09 2.88
C ALA A 176 -11.81 1.53 4.00
N GLY A 177 -12.32 0.55 4.75
CA GLY A 177 -11.60 -0.03 5.88
C GLY A 177 -10.35 -0.82 5.52
N ASN A 178 -10.33 -1.49 4.36
CA ASN A 178 -9.13 -2.17 3.87
C ASN A 178 -8.03 -1.19 3.46
N GLU A 179 -8.40 -0.09 2.79
CA GLU A 179 -7.45 0.96 2.38
C GLU A 179 -6.88 1.68 3.60
N LEU A 180 -7.75 2.08 4.55
CA LEU A 180 -7.32 2.68 5.82
C LEU A 180 -6.40 1.75 6.61
N GLY A 181 -6.79 0.47 6.74
CA GLY A 181 -5.98 -0.54 7.42
C GLY A 181 -4.63 -0.74 6.74
N ALA A 182 -4.58 -0.64 5.41
CA ALA A 182 -3.33 -0.74 4.68
C ALA A 182 -2.42 0.48 4.91
N ILE A 183 -2.98 1.69 4.96
CA ILE A 183 -2.23 2.91 5.31
C ILE A 183 -1.60 2.74 6.68
N LEU A 184 -2.43 2.49 7.71
CA LEU A 184 -1.98 2.32 9.09
C LEU A 184 -0.87 1.26 9.20
N ALA A 185 -1.03 0.09 8.57
CA ALA A 185 -0.03 -0.97 8.61
C ALA A 185 1.32 -0.59 7.98
N ILE A 186 1.29 0.11 6.84
CA ILE A 186 2.50 0.52 6.12
C ILE A 186 3.22 1.64 6.88
N THR A 187 2.47 2.58 7.47
CA THR A 187 3.06 3.76 8.13
C THR A 187 3.44 3.50 9.59
N PHE A 188 2.87 2.50 10.25
CA PHE A 188 3.14 2.17 11.66
C PHE A 188 4.64 2.01 12.00
N PRO A 189 5.48 1.26 11.25
CA PRO A 189 6.92 1.21 11.52
C PRO A 189 7.61 2.58 11.45
N LEU A 190 7.12 3.48 10.60
CA LEU A 190 7.67 4.83 10.45
C LEU A 190 7.21 5.78 11.56
N VAL A 191 6.02 5.58 12.12
CA VAL A 191 5.58 6.27 13.34
C VAL A 191 6.47 5.89 14.52
N ILE A 192 6.81 4.61 14.68
CA ILE A 192 7.79 4.17 15.68
C ILE A 192 9.17 4.78 15.40
N LEU A 193 9.62 4.77 14.14
CA LEU A 193 10.91 5.35 13.75
C LEU A 193 11.00 6.83 14.15
N TYR A 194 9.96 7.62 13.88
CA TYR A 194 9.91 9.02 14.26
C TYR A 194 9.93 9.20 15.79
N ALA A 195 9.12 8.43 16.53
CA ALA A 195 9.11 8.50 17.99
C ALA A 195 10.48 8.16 18.61
N PHE A 196 11.14 7.14 18.05
CA PHE A 196 12.51 6.77 18.41
C PHE A 196 13.52 7.89 18.09
N GLN A 197 13.50 8.45 16.88
CA GLN A 197 14.43 9.51 16.50
C GLN A 197 14.21 10.79 17.34
N SER A 198 12.95 11.17 17.58
CA SER A 198 12.56 12.33 18.37
C SER A 198 13.03 12.23 19.82
N SER A 199 12.80 11.09 20.47
CA SER A 199 13.28 10.81 21.83
C SER A 199 14.81 10.78 21.90
N GLN A 200 15.50 10.16 20.93
CA GLN A 200 16.96 10.11 20.92
C GLN A 200 17.61 11.48 20.72
N GLN A 201 17.14 12.28 19.76
CA GLN A 201 17.75 13.56 19.40
C GLN A 201 17.37 14.69 20.37
N THR A 202 16.09 14.76 20.75
CA THR A 202 15.52 15.92 21.47
C THR A 202 15.01 15.59 22.87
N GLY A 203 14.99 14.31 23.28
CA GLY A 203 14.39 13.90 24.56
C GLY A 203 12.87 14.01 24.61
N ARG A 204 12.21 14.20 23.45
CA ARG A 204 10.75 14.37 23.35
C ARG A 204 10.03 13.02 23.33
N TYR A 205 9.81 12.45 24.52
CA TYR A 205 9.12 11.16 24.68
C TYR A 205 7.62 11.20 24.36
N TRP A 206 6.99 12.38 24.34
CA TRP A 206 5.56 12.53 24.00
C TRP A 206 5.21 11.93 22.64
N SER A 207 6.17 11.84 21.71
CA SER A 207 5.98 11.21 20.39
C SER A 207 5.58 9.73 20.46
N TRP A 208 5.85 9.05 21.58
CA TRP A 208 5.36 7.69 21.82
C TRP A 208 3.84 7.61 22.08
N LEU A 209 3.20 8.72 22.49
CA LEU A 209 1.74 8.80 22.52
C LEU A 209 1.17 8.55 21.11
N GLY A 210 1.81 9.06 20.07
CA GLY A 210 1.39 8.80 18.69
C GLY A 210 1.44 7.33 18.32
N VAL A 211 2.47 6.59 18.76
CA VAL A 211 2.57 5.13 18.55
C VAL A 211 1.41 4.41 19.26
N ALA A 212 1.08 4.81 20.48
CA ALA A 212 -0.04 4.23 21.22
C ALA A 212 -1.39 4.52 20.54
N LEU A 213 -1.62 5.76 20.08
CA LEU A 213 -2.84 6.12 19.34
C LEU A 213 -2.94 5.36 18.01
N ALA A 214 -1.83 5.17 17.31
CA ALA A 214 -1.79 4.37 16.08
C ALA A 214 -2.16 2.90 16.36
N ALA A 215 -1.63 2.32 17.43
CA ALA A 215 -1.99 0.95 17.84
C ALA A 215 -3.48 0.82 18.18
N VAL A 216 -4.05 1.82 18.86
CA VAL A 216 -5.49 1.88 19.15
C VAL A 216 -6.30 1.94 17.85
N SER A 217 -5.94 2.81 16.91
CA SER A 217 -6.58 2.88 15.59
C SER A 217 -6.52 1.55 14.83
N VAL A 218 -5.36 0.89 14.79
CA VAL A 218 -5.20 -0.44 14.16
C VAL A 218 -6.17 -1.47 14.77
N ILE A 219 -6.28 -1.49 16.10
CA ILE A 219 -7.19 -2.39 16.82
C ILE A 219 -8.66 -2.05 16.49
N MET A 220 -9.00 -0.75 16.43
CA MET A 220 -10.35 -0.27 16.12
C MET A 220 -10.82 -0.66 14.71
N VAL A 221 -9.93 -0.62 13.71
CA VAL A 221 -10.27 -1.05 12.34
C VAL A 221 -10.72 -2.52 12.32
N GLY A 222 -10.12 -3.40 13.14
CA GLY A 222 -10.58 -4.79 13.24
C GLY A 222 -10.24 -5.68 12.03
N THR A 223 -9.37 -5.22 11.12
CA THR A 223 -8.87 -6.02 9.99
C THR A 223 -7.63 -6.81 10.38
N LYS A 224 -7.57 -8.09 9.98
CA LYS A 224 -6.46 -9.00 10.33
C LYS A 224 -5.15 -8.58 9.66
N SER A 225 -5.21 -8.15 8.40
CA SER A 225 -4.04 -7.68 7.64
C SER A 225 -3.38 -6.47 8.31
N CYS A 226 -4.19 -5.49 8.73
CA CYS A 226 -3.70 -4.31 9.43
C CYS A 226 -3.01 -4.68 10.75
N PHE A 227 -3.67 -5.53 11.56
CA PHE A 227 -3.12 -6.00 12.82
C PHE A 227 -1.79 -6.76 12.63
N TYR A 228 -1.67 -7.64 11.63
CA TYR A 228 -0.42 -8.33 11.34
C TYR A 228 0.71 -7.38 10.91
N GLY A 229 0.39 -6.34 10.13
CA GLY A 229 1.36 -5.29 9.79
C GLY A 229 1.91 -4.59 11.04
N MET A 230 1.04 -4.24 11.99
CA MET A 230 1.45 -3.68 13.28
C MET A 230 2.37 -4.62 14.07
N ILE A 231 2.03 -5.92 14.18
CA ILE A 231 2.86 -6.90 14.88
C ILE A 231 4.25 -7.02 14.23
N ILE A 232 4.31 -7.11 12.89
CA ILE A 232 5.58 -7.13 12.16
C ILE A 232 6.38 -5.86 12.45
N GLY A 233 5.73 -4.70 12.43
CA GLY A 233 6.35 -3.41 12.78
C GLY A 233 6.94 -3.38 14.19
N LEU A 234 6.25 -3.92 15.19
CA LEU A 234 6.74 -4.02 16.57
C LEU A 234 7.97 -4.93 16.69
N VAL A 235 7.93 -6.12 16.07
CA VAL A 235 9.06 -7.06 16.10
C VAL A 235 10.30 -6.40 15.51
N PHE A 236 10.18 -5.76 14.35
CA PHE A 236 11.31 -5.09 13.74
C PHE A 236 11.73 -3.80 14.46
N ALA A 237 10.84 -3.16 15.23
CA ALA A 237 11.23 -2.06 16.10
C ALA A 237 12.16 -2.52 17.22
N PHE A 238 11.90 -3.67 17.85
CA PHE A 238 12.83 -4.28 18.82
C PHE A 238 14.18 -4.60 18.17
N ILE A 239 14.17 -5.20 16.97
CA ILE A 239 15.39 -5.51 16.22
C ILE A 239 16.17 -4.22 15.89
N TYR A 240 15.49 -3.19 15.40
CA TYR A 240 16.08 -1.90 15.08
C TYR A 240 16.74 -1.25 16.29
N GLN A 241 16.07 -1.28 17.44
CA GLN A 241 16.61 -0.73 18.69
C GLN A 241 17.84 -1.51 19.18
N PHE A 242 17.83 -2.84 19.06
CA PHE A 242 18.98 -3.67 19.39
C PHE A 242 20.19 -3.36 18.49
N ILE A 243 19.98 -3.25 17.17
CA ILE A 243 21.01 -2.86 16.21
C ILE A 243 21.55 -1.46 16.53
N PHE A 244 20.67 -0.50 16.80
CA PHE A 244 21.07 0.86 17.16
C PHE A 244 21.89 0.88 18.45
N TYR A 245 21.50 0.10 19.46
CA TYR A 245 22.24 -0.03 20.71
C TYR A 245 23.68 -0.50 20.45
N LYS A 246 23.86 -1.57 19.66
CA LYS A 246 25.19 -2.11 19.35
C LYS A 246 26.10 -1.13 18.60
N ARG A 247 25.54 -0.23 17.79
CA ARG A 247 26.32 0.69 16.93
C ARG A 247 26.57 2.07 17.54
N LYS A 248 25.57 2.63 18.22
CA LYS A 248 25.53 4.06 18.54
C LYS A 248 25.42 4.36 20.04
N ALA A 249 25.31 3.35 20.92
CA ALA A 249 25.14 3.54 22.36
C ALA A 249 26.45 3.89 23.10
N ASN A 250 27.08 4.99 22.70
CA ASN A 250 28.42 5.36 23.18
C ASN A 250 28.37 6.32 24.38
N THR A 251 27.25 6.99 24.63
CA THR A 251 27.09 7.95 25.73
C THR A 251 26.00 7.51 26.71
N HIS A 252 26.13 7.93 27.98
CA HIS A 252 25.11 7.67 29.01
C HIS A 252 23.73 8.23 28.60
N LYS A 253 23.70 9.41 27.98
CA LYS A 253 22.46 10.01 27.46
C LYS A 253 21.78 9.11 26.42
N ILE A 254 22.52 8.59 25.45
CA ILE A 254 21.98 7.69 24.42
C ILE A 254 21.49 6.38 25.06
N LYS A 255 22.30 5.76 25.93
CA LYS A 255 21.92 4.52 26.65
C LYS A 255 20.63 4.69 27.45
N ARG A 256 20.50 5.79 28.20
CA ARG A 256 19.28 6.13 28.96
C ARG A 256 18.07 6.29 28.04
N ASN A 257 18.20 7.09 26.98
CA ASN A 257 17.10 7.32 26.05
C ASN A 257 16.69 6.01 25.35
N LEU A 258 17.65 5.13 25.04
CA LEU A 258 17.37 3.79 24.50
C LEU A 258 16.61 2.94 25.52
N MET A 259 17.00 2.93 26.79
CA MET A 259 16.27 2.18 27.81
C MET A 259 14.82 2.67 27.94
N ILE A 260 14.59 3.98 27.95
CA ILE A 260 13.24 4.57 28.00
C ILE A 260 12.42 4.15 26.77
N ASN A 261 12.99 4.26 25.56
CA ASN A 261 12.32 3.82 24.33
C ASN A 261 11.95 2.33 24.38
N PHE A 262 12.84 1.50 24.94
CA PHE A 262 12.58 0.06 25.08
C PHE A 262 11.42 -0.20 26.05
N MET A 263 11.41 0.48 27.20
CA MET A 263 10.33 0.39 28.18
C MET A 263 8.98 0.83 27.58
N LEU A 264 8.96 1.93 26.82
CA LEU A 264 7.75 2.42 26.15
C LEU A 264 7.25 1.44 25.07
N LEU A 265 8.16 0.87 24.28
CA LEU A 265 7.81 -0.15 23.28
C LEU A 265 7.27 -1.43 23.93
N CYS A 266 7.87 -1.88 25.04
CA CYS A 266 7.37 -2.99 25.85
C CYS A 266 5.98 -2.70 26.41
N LEU A 267 5.77 -1.50 26.99
CA LEU A 267 4.48 -1.08 27.54
C LEU A 267 3.38 -1.12 26.48
N ILE A 268 3.65 -0.57 25.29
CA ILE A 268 2.70 -0.60 24.17
C ILE A 268 2.42 -2.04 23.73
N THR A 269 3.46 -2.87 23.61
CA THR A 269 3.32 -4.28 23.20
C THR A 269 2.48 -5.08 24.21
N VAL A 270 2.73 -4.91 25.51
CA VAL A 270 1.93 -5.52 26.58
C VAL A 270 0.50 -5.00 26.56
N GLY A 271 0.28 -3.70 26.36
CA GLY A 271 -1.05 -3.12 26.22
C GLY A 271 -1.84 -3.70 25.05
N ILE A 272 -1.19 -3.89 23.89
CA ILE A 272 -1.79 -4.57 22.73
C ILE A 272 -2.14 -6.02 23.06
N ALA A 273 -1.22 -6.76 23.69
CA ALA A 273 -1.46 -8.15 24.08
C ALA A 273 -2.63 -8.28 25.08
N GLY A 274 -2.70 -7.39 26.08
CA GLY A 274 -3.76 -7.36 27.08
C GLY A 274 -5.13 -6.97 26.50
N THR A 275 -5.16 -6.12 25.47
CA THR A 275 -6.42 -5.71 24.81
C THR A 275 -6.86 -6.65 23.69
N TYR A 276 -5.97 -7.49 23.16
CA TYR A 276 -6.29 -8.44 22.08
C TYR A 276 -7.51 -9.34 22.34
N PRO A 277 -7.73 -9.89 23.55
CA PRO A 277 -8.92 -10.69 23.86
C PRO A 277 -10.25 -9.96 23.63
N LEU A 278 -10.27 -8.64 23.80
CA LEU A 278 -11.45 -7.78 23.64
C LEU A 278 -11.49 -7.11 22.25
N SER A 279 -10.44 -7.28 21.44
CA SER A 279 -10.28 -6.58 20.18
C SER A 279 -11.30 -7.03 19.11
N PRO A 280 -11.76 -6.11 18.24
CA PRO A 280 -12.55 -6.46 17.06
C PRO A 280 -11.86 -7.49 16.15
N VAL A 281 -10.52 -7.45 16.05
CA VAL A 281 -9.73 -8.38 15.24
C VAL A 281 -9.94 -9.84 15.66
N ARG A 282 -9.89 -10.12 16.97
CA ARG A 282 -10.12 -11.48 17.50
C ARG A 282 -11.55 -11.93 17.25
N ASN A 283 -12.53 -11.10 17.58
CA ASN A 283 -13.95 -11.40 17.40
C ASN A 283 -14.28 -11.67 15.92
N ASN A 284 -13.76 -10.86 15.00
CA ASN A 284 -13.87 -11.08 13.56
C ASN A 284 -13.21 -12.38 13.11
N GLY A 285 -12.11 -12.78 13.75
CA GLY A 285 -11.46 -14.06 13.56
C GLY A 285 -12.37 -15.24 13.94
N VAL A 286 -13.05 -15.15 15.09
CA VAL A 286 -14.00 -16.17 15.59
C VAL A 286 -15.23 -16.24 14.69
N ILE A 287 -15.83 -15.10 14.35
CA ILE A 287 -16.98 -15.02 13.43
C ILE A 287 -16.64 -15.67 12.10
N GLN A 288 -15.48 -15.33 11.50
CA GLN A 288 -15.04 -15.92 10.24
C GLN A 288 -14.85 -17.44 10.35
N ALA A 289 -14.26 -17.93 11.46
CA ALA A 289 -14.06 -19.36 11.66
C ALA A 289 -15.40 -20.12 11.76
N LYS A 290 -16.39 -19.54 12.45
CA LYS A 290 -17.75 -20.08 12.52
C LYS A 290 -18.40 -20.16 11.13
N ILE A 291 -18.32 -19.09 10.35
CA ILE A 291 -18.84 -19.04 8.97
C ILE A 291 -18.18 -20.11 8.09
N ILE A 292 -16.86 -20.26 8.17
CA ILE A 292 -16.14 -21.28 7.39
C ILE A 292 -16.61 -22.68 7.77
N LYS A 293 -16.71 -22.99 9.07
CA LYS A 293 -17.17 -24.29 9.56
C LYS A 293 -18.60 -24.59 9.11
N GLU A 294 -19.49 -23.62 9.18
CA GLU A 294 -20.87 -23.76 8.72
C GLU A 294 -20.94 -24.00 7.20
N ASN A 295 -20.17 -23.26 6.41
CA ASN A 295 -20.08 -23.45 4.97
C ASN A 295 -19.51 -24.82 4.58
N GLN A 296 -18.59 -25.38 5.37
CA GLN A 296 -18.08 -26.73 5.17
C GLN A 296 -19.16 -27.78 5.40
N ILE A 297 -19.91 -27.67 6.51
CA ILE A 297 -21.04 -28.57 6.82
C ILE A 297 -22.09 -28.48 5.72
N ASN A 298 -22.45 -27.28 5.29
CA ASN A 298 -23.43 -27.07 4.22
C ASN A 298 -22.95 -27.66 2.89
N LYS A 299 -21.67 -27.52 2.55
CA LYS A 299 -21.09 -28.17 1.35
C LYS A 299 -21.22 -29.70 1.42
N LEU A 300 -20.93 -30.31 2.56
CA LEU A 300 -21.07 -31.77 2.75
C LEU A 300 -22.53 -32.22 2.60
N ARG A 301 -23.47 -31.51 3.24
CA ARG A 301 -24.92 -31.75 3.09
C ARG A 301 -25.36 -31.65 1.63
N LEU A 302 -24.86 -30.66 0.89
CA LEU A 302 -25.18 -30.48 -0.53
C LEU A 302 -24.61 -31.60 -1.41
N LEU A 303 -23.39 -32.10 -1.12
CA LEU A 303 -22.82 -33.23 -1.83
C LEU A 303 -23.67 -34.50 -1.66
N HIS A 304 -24.19 -34.75 -0.45
CA HIS A 304 -25.14 -35.84 -0.20
C HIS A 304 -26.46 -35.62 -0.96
N ARG A 305 -27.01 -34.40 -0.92
CA ARG A 305 -28.28 -34.05 -1.60
C ARG A 305 -28.18 -34.09 -3.12
N LYS A 306 -27.03 -33.77 -3.72
CA LYS A 306 -26.82 -33.77 -5.17
C LYS A 306 -26.95 -35.16 -5.80
N LYS A 307 -26.72 -36.24 -5.02
CA LYS A 307 -27.03 -37.62 -5.44
C LYS A 307 -28.52 -37.84 -5.75
N HIS A 308 -29.41 -36.96 -5.26
CA HIS A 308 -30.85 -37.02 -5.45
C HIS A 308 -31.40 -35.95 -6.43
N HIS A 309 -30.59 -35.48 -7.38
CA HIS A 309 -30.99 -34.65 -8.53
C HIS A 309 -31.93 -33.44 -8.26
N LYS A 310 -31.63 -32.59 -7.26
CA LYS A 310 -32.31 -31.28 -7.09
C LYS A 310 -31.60 -30.13 -7.83
N LYS A 311 -32.39 -29.20 -8.38
CA LYS A 311 -31.90 -27.91 -8.89
C LYS A 311 -31.29 -27.10 -7.74
N LEU A 312 -29.99 -26.82 -7.85
CA LEU A 312 -29.23 -26.05 -6.87
C LEU A 312 -29.37 -24.55 -7.15
N ASP A 313 -29.50 -23.75 -6.10
CA ASP A 313 -29.47 -22.29 -6.19
C ASP A 313 -28.05 -21.74 -6.44
N HIS A 314 -27.92 -20.41 -6.56
CA HIS A 314 -26.61 -19.78 -6.83
C HIS A 314 -25.60 -19.96 -5.68
N TYR A 315 -26.07 -19.88 -4.44
CA TYR A 315 -25.24 -19.98 -3.24
C TYR A 315 -24.76 -21.41 -3.01
N GLU A 316 -25.65 -22.39 -3.18
CA GLU A 316 -25.33 -23.81 -3.12
C GLU A 316 -24.31 -24.20 -4.21
N LYS A 317 -24.47 -23.69 -5.45
CA LYS A 317 -23.48 -23.84 -6.53
C LYS A 317 -22.13 -23.22 -6.16
N PHE A 318 -22.15 -22.04 -5.54
CA PHE A 318 -20.93 -21.38 -5.07
C PHE A 318 -20.21 -22.23 -4.01
N LEU A 319 -20.92 -22.72 -2.98
CA LEU A 319 -20.35 -23.55 -1.93
C LEU A 319 -19.71 -24.84 -2.48
N LEU A 320 -20.38 -25.51 -3.42
CA LEU A 320 -19.86 -26.72 -4.05
C LEU A 320 -18.59 -26.46 -4.86
N LYS A 321 -18.55 -25.34 -5.60
CA LYS A 321 -17.40 -24.93 -6.43
C LYS A 321 -16.26 -24.32 -5.61
N ASN A 322 -16.52 -23.85 -4.39
CA ASN A 322 -15.55 -23.18 -3.55
C ASN A 322 -14.48 -24.17 -3.03
N GLN A 323 -13.29 -24.07 -3.61
CA GLN A 323 -12.14 -24.92 -3.32
C GLN A 323 -11.53 -24.63 -1.94
N GLU A 324 -11.64 -23.39 -1.45
CA GLU A 324 -11.06 -22.99 -0.16
C GLU A 324 -11.68 -23.75 1.02
N LEU A 325 -12.94 -24.21 0.90
CA LEU A 325 -13.62 -24.95 1.96
C LEU A 325 -12.93 -26.28 2.29
N GLY A 326 -12.09 -26.83 1.40
CA GLY A 326 -11.28 -28.02 1.67
C GLY A 326 -10.01 -27.73 2.49
N ASN A 327 -9.57 -26.47 2.57
CA ASN A 327 -8.39 -26.05 3.31
C ASN A 327 -8.73 -24.88 4.26
N PRO A 328 -8.94 -25.15 5.57
CA PRO A 328 -9.32 -24.14 6.55
C PRO A 328 -8.33 -22.97 6.67
N LEU A 329 -7.03 -23.22 6.46
CA LEU A 329 -5.99 -22.18 6.50
C LEU A 329 -6.15 -21.23 5.31
N LEU A 330 -6.33 -21.77 4.10
CA LEU A 330 -6.53 -20.99 2.88
C LEU A 330 -7.82 -20.16 2.94
N ALA A 331 -8.93 -20.77 3.37
CA ALA A 331 -10.21 -20.08 3.54
C ALA A 331 -10.12 -18.93 4.56
N LYS A 332 -9.33 -19.11 5.62
CA LYS A 332 -9.13 -18.09 6.66
C LYS A 332 -8.26 -16.93 6.16
N LEU A 333 -7.27 -17.20 5.30
CA LEU A 333 -6.33 -16.21 4.76
C LEU A 333 -6.93 -15.40 3.61
N LEU A 334 -7.51 -16.09 2.61
CA LEU A 334 -7.95 -15.45 1.36
C LEU A 334 -9.41 -14.98 1.40
N SER A 335 -10.21 -15.47 2.34
CA SER A 335 -11.59 -15.00 2.59
C SER A 335 -12.47 -14.98 1.33
N GLY A 336 -12.35 -15.99 0.46
CA GLY A 336 -13.14 -16.13 -0.76
C GLY A 336 -12.50 -15.59 -2.04
N ARG A 337 -11.36 -14.89 -1.97
CA ARG A 337 -10.63 -14.33 -3.12
C ARG A 337 -10.23 -15.38 -4.15
N THR A 338 -10.01 -16.64 -3.76
CA THR A 338 -9.71 -17.73 -4.71
C THR A 338 -10.85 -17.96 -5.69
N ASN A 339 -12.11 -17.76 -5.28
CA ASN A 339 -13.25 -17.94 -6.18
C ASN A 339 -13.29 -16.87 -7.27
N TYR A 340 -12.98 -15.63 -6.90
CA TYR A 340 -12.84 -14.53 -7.85
C TYR A 340 -11.65 -14.76 -8.77
N PHE A 341 -10.52 -15.25 -8.26
CA PHE A 341 -9.37 -15.65 -9.07
C PHE A 341 -9.74 -16.72 -10.11
N VAL A 342 -10.41 -17.81 -9.68
CA VAL A 342 -10.85 -18.89 -10.58
C VAL A 342 -11.82 -18.37 -11.65
N PHE A 343 -12.76 -17.49 -11.29
CA PHE A 343 -13.65 -16.85 -12.26
C PHE A 343 -12.87 -16.05 -13.31
N ASN A 344 -11.93 -15.20 -12.87
CA ASN A 344 -11.13 -14.38 -13.77
C ASN A 344 -10.21 -15.23 -14.66
N SER A 345 -9.58 -16.27 -14.11
CA SER A 345 -8.76 -17.23 -14.85
C SER A 345 -9.57 -17.97 -15.94
N GLN A 346 -10.81 -18.37 -15.64
CA GLN A 346 -11.69 -19.01 -16.62
C GLN A 346 -12.07 -18.06 -17.77
N ASN A 347 -12.33 -16.79 -17.48
CA ASN A 347 -12.57 -15.78 -18.51
C ASN A 347 -11.31 -15.52 -19.34
N PHE A 348 -10.15 -15.41 -18.70
CA PHE A 348 -8.87 -15.19 -19.37
C PHE A 348 -8.53 -16.33 -20.35
N LYS A 349 -8.78 -17.59 -19.97
CA LYS A 349 -8.57 -18.75 -20.86
C LYS A 349 -9.42 -18.67 -22.13
N LYS A 350 -10.66 -18.21 -22.00
CA LYS A 350 -11.63 -18.07 -23.10
C LYS A 350 -11.47 -16.79 -23.91
N ALA A 351 -10.73 -15.81 -23.41
CA ALA A 351 -10.57 -14.51 -24.04
C ALA A 351 -9.80 -14.63 -25.38
N PRO A 352 -10.10 -13.75 -26.36
CA PRO A 352 -9.32 -13.64 -27.58
C PRO A 352 -7.86 -13.29 -27.28
N LEU A 353 -6.97 -13.58 -28.23
CA LEU A 353 -5.52 -13.34 -28.07
C LEU A 353 -5.22 -11.87 -27.73
N SER A 354 -5.96 -10.92 -28.33
CA SER A 354 -5.84 -9.48 -28.05
C SER A 354 -6.02 -9.17 -26.55
N GLN A 355 -7.07 -9.71 -25.91
CA GLN A 355 -7.31 -9.54 -24.48
C GLN A 355 -6.35 -10.35 -23.61
N LYS A 356 -5.79 -11.45 -24.10
CA LYS A 356 -4.72 -12.16 -23.36
C LYS A 356 -3.44 -11.35 -23.28
N LEU A 357 -3.09 -10.65 -24.37
CA LEU A 357 -1.88 -9.83 -24.45
C LEU A 357 -2.05 -8.47 -23.78
N PHE A 358 -3.18 -7.80 -24.03
CA PHE A 358 -3.43 -6.42 -23.59
C PHE A 358 -4.51 -6.29 -22.52
N GLY A 359 -5.12 -7.37 -22.07
CA GLY A 359 -5.99 -7.42 -20.89
C GLY A 359 -7.49 -7.34 -21.18
N MET A 360 -8.28 -7.80 -20.21
CA MET A 360 -9.75 -7.83 -20.26
C MET A 360 -10.42 -6.57 -19.67
N GLY A 361 -9.62 -5.57 -19.32
CA GLY A 361 -10.08 -4.33 -18.69
C GLY A 361 -10.61 -4.55 -17.28
N TYR A 362 -11.26 -3.53 -16.72
CA TYR A 362 -11.72 -3.53 -15.33
C TYR A 362 -12.73 -4.64 -15.04
N GLY A 363 -12.46 -5.50 -14.06
CA GLY A 363 -13.39 -6.55 -13.63
C GLY A 363 -13.65 -7.65 -14.66
N SER A 364 -12.76 -7.80 -15.66
CA SER A 364 -12.80 -8.83 -16.71
C SER A 364 -14.04 -8.82 -17.61
N ASN A 365 -14.25 -9.88 -18.40
CA ASN A 365 -15.43 -10.02 -19.28
C ASN A 365 -16.68 -10.39 -18.48
N TYR A 366 -17.35 -9.40 -17.88
CA TYR A 366 -18.61 -9.56 -17.17
C TYR A 366 -19.83 -9.15 -18.01
N ARG A 367 -21.03 -9.61 -17.61
CA ARG A 367 -22.32 -9.22 -18.21
C ARG A 367 -23.21 -8.37 -17.31
N LYS A 368 -23.14 -8.56 -15.98
CA LYS A 368 -23.97 -7.83 -15.00
C LYS A 368 -23.14 -6.86 -14.16
N HIS A 369 -22.22 -7.40 -13.38
CA HIS A 369 -21.37 -6.62 -12.49
C HIS A 369 -19.90 -7.00 -12.65
N PRO A 370 -18.97 -6.02 -12.60
CA PRO A 370 -17.54 -6.29 -12.60
C PRO A 370 -17.15 -7.17 -11.43
N ARG A 371 -16.18 -8.07 -11.64
CA ARG A 371 -15.68 -8.98 -10.61
C ARG A 371 -14.16 -8.97 -10.57
N THR A 372 -13.61 -8.12 -9.72
CA THR A 372 -12.18 -8.13 -9.39
C THR A 372 -11.84 -9.31 -8.47
N VAL A 373 -10.57 -9.69 -8.46
CA VAL A 373 -10.00 -10.68 -7.53
C VAL A 373 -9.84 -10.11 -6.13
N GLU A 374 -9.73 -8.79 -5.99
CA GLU A 374 -9.41 -8.08 -4.74
C GLU A 374 -7.98 -8.36 -4.25
N MET A 375 -7.07 -8.58 -5.21
CA MET A 375 -5.63 -8.80 -5.00
C MET A 375 -4.90 -8.05 -6.12
N ASP A 376 -4.08 -7.06 -5.76
CA ASP A 376 -3.64 -6.05 -6.72
C ASP A 376 -2.89 -6.65 -7.91
N TRP A 377 -2.00 -7.60 -7.66
CA TRP A 377 -1.17 -8.22 -8.70
C TRP A 377 -2.01 -9.02 -9.70
N PHE A 378 -2.99 -9.77 -9.21
CA PHE A 378 -3.89 -10.54 -10.08
C PHE A 378 -4.87 -9.62 -10.81
N ASP A 379 -5.37 -8.59 -10.14
CA ASP A 379 -6.23 -7.60 -10.77
C ASP A 379 -5.50 -6.85 -11.89
N LEU A 380 -4.27 -6.41 -11.66
CA LEU A 380 -3.42 -5.81 -12.70
C LEU A 380 -3.17 -6.80 -13.84
N PHE A 381 -2.87 -8.08 -13.54
CA PHE A 381 -2.63 -9.09 -14.57
C PHE A 381 -3.85 -9.29 -15.47
N PHE A 382 -5.04 -9.49 -14.90
CA PHE A 382 -6.25 -9.71 -15.69
C PHE A 382 -6.73 -8.44 -16.42
N GLN A 383 -6.53 -7.27 -15.81
CA GLN A 383 -6.90 -5.99 -16.40
C GLN A 383 -6.04 -5.63 -17.61
N PHE A 384 -4.73 -5.92 -17.57
CA PHE A 384 -3.75 -5.48 -18.58
C PHE A 384 -3.15 -6.59 -19.45
N GLY A 385 -3.44 -7.85 -19.15
CA GLY A 385 -2.92 -8.99 -19.91
C GLY A 385 -1.41 -9.12 -19.76
N ILE A 386 -0.80 -10.04 -20.51
CA ILE A 386 0.61 -10.39 -20.33
C ILE A 386 1.54 -9.19 -20.58
N ILE A 387 1.41 -8.52 -21.73
CA ILE A 387 2.30 -7.41 -22.12
C ILE A 387 2.03 -6.20 -21.23
N GLY A 388 0.76 -5.83 -21.06
CA GLY A 388 0.42 -4.65 -20.27
C GLY A 388 0.77 -4.81 -18.79
N PHE A 389 0.63 -6.02 -18.24
CA PHE A 389 1.06 -6.31 -16.88
C PHE A 389 2.57 -6.14 -16.70
N VAL A 390 3.38 -6.67 -17.63
CA VAL A 390 4.84 -6.48 -17.59
C VAL A 390 5.18 -5.00 -17.59
N VAL A 391 4.60 -4.22 -18.50
CA VAL A 391 4.86 -2.77 -18.58
C VAL A 391 4.46 -2.05 -17.30
N ILE A 392 3.29 -2.34 -16.76
CA ILE A 392 2.81 -1.67 -15.55
C ILE A 392 3.62 -2.06 -14.32
N ILE A 393 3.95 -3.33 -14.13
CA ILE A 393 4.65 -3.76 -12.92
C ILE A 393 6.15 -3.45 -12.95
N LEU A 394 6.72 -3.22 -14.14
CA LEU A 394 8.18 -3.12 -14.36
C LEU A 394 8.88 -2.13 -13.42
N PRO A 395 8.45 -0.86 -13.24
CA PRO A 395 9.17 0.06 -12.35
C PRO A 395 9.17 -0.40 -10.89
N LEU A 396 8.06 -0.97 -10.42
CA LEU A 396 7.97 -1.50 -9.07
C LEU A 396 8.81 -2.76 -8.91
N LEU A 397 8.80 -3.67 -9.89
CA LEU A 397 9.61 -4.88 -9.88
C LEU A 397 11.11 -4.53 -9.85
N VAL A 398 11.56 -3.60 -10.69
CA VAL A 398 12.95 -3.10 -10.71
C VAL A 398 13.32 -2.51 -9.35
N ALA A 399 12.45 -1.68 -8.77
CA ALA A 399 12.66 -1.13 -7.44
C ALA A 399 12.77 -2.23 -6.37
N ILE A 400 11.87 -3.21 -6.36
CA ILE A 400 11.88 -4.32 -5.40
C ILE A 400 13.17 -5.14 -5.53
N VAL A 401 13.55 -5.55 -6.75
CA VAL A 401 14.77 -6.33 -6.99
C VAL A 401 16.00 -5.54 -6.54
N TYR A 402 16.07 -4.26 -6.89
CA TYR A 402 17.14 -3.36 -6.45
C TYR A 402 17.22 -3.29 -4.92
N LEU A 403 16.10 -3.07 -4.23
CA LEU A 403 16.04 -2.94 -2.78
C LEU A 403 16.38 -4.24 -2.05
N VAL A 404 15.93 -5.39 -2.56
CA VAL A 404 16.27 -6.71 -2.01
C VAL A 404 17.77 -6.95 -2.15
N PHE A 405 18.34 -6.68 -3.33
CA PHE A 405 19.78 -6.80 -3.56
C PHE A 405 20.58 -5.87 -2.64
N GLU A 406 20.18 -4.62 -2.51
CA GLU A 406 20.81 -3.63 -1.63
C GLU A 406 20.76 -4.08 -0.17
N PHE A 407 19.60 -4.55 0.29
CA PHE A 407 19.39 -5.00 1.66
C PHE A 407 20.34 -6.13 2.04
N PHE A 408 20.43 -7.19 1.22
CA PHE A 408 21.29 -8.33 1.53
C PHE A 408 22.77 -8.03 1.34
N ARG A 409 23.13 -7.27 0.29
CA ARG A 409 24.54 -6.93 0.02
C ARG A 409 25.14 -5.99 1.08
N TYR A 410 24.32 -5.09 1.63
CA TYR A 410 24.77 -4.05 2.55
C TYR A 410 24.06 -4.10 3.91
N PHE A 411 23.60 -5.28 4.34
CA PHE A 411 22.83 -5.45 5.58
C PHE A 411 23.54 -4.92 6.82
N THR A 412 24.87 -5.02 6.88
CA THR A 412 25.69 -4.53 8.00
C THR A 412 26.03 -3.04 7.89
N SER A 413 25.70 -2.39 6.78
CA SER A 413 25.98 -0.98 6.58
C SER A 413 25.06 -0.09 7.42
N ASP A 414 25.60 1.05 7.84
CA ASP A 414 24.84 2.07 8.56
C ASP A 414 23.58 2.48 7.81
N MET A 415 23.65 2.54 6.49
CA MET A 415 22.56 2.99 5.64
C MET A 415 21.38 2.02 5.63
N VAL A 416 21.61 0.71 5.46
CA VAL A 416 20.50 -0.27 5.46
C VAL A 416 19.88 -0.34 6.85
N GLN A 417 20.70 -0.35 7.89
CA GLN A 417 20.22 -0.47 9.25
C GLN A 417 19.51 0.77 9.78
N ASP A 418 19.99 1.98 9.43
CA ASP A 418 19.30 3.24 9.77
C ASP A 418 17.95 3.36 9.03
N ASN A 419 17.75 2.60 7.93
CA ASN A 419 16.51 2.55 7.16
C ASN A 419 15.72 1.24 7.34
N LEU A 420 16.03 0.40 8.33
CA LEU A 420 15.40 -0.91 8.51
C LEU A 420 13.86 -0.83 8.57
N LEU A 421 13.32 0.14 9.30
CA LEU A 421 11.86 0.31 9.42
C LEU A 421 11.20 0.80 8.12
N PHE A 422 11.93 1.46 7.22
CA PHE A 422 11.46 1.73 5.85
C PHE A 422 11.40 0.45 5.02
N TYR A 423 12.42 -0.42 5.09
CA TYR A 423 12.39 -1.72 4.40
C TYR A 423 11.21 -2.58 4.88
N VAL A 424 10.93 -2.56 6.19
CA VAL A 424 9.79 -3.26 6.79
C VAL A 424 8.46 -2.69 6.30
N ALA A 425 8.31 -1.37 6.24
CA ALA A 425 7.13 -0.72 5.68
C ALA A 425 6.87 -1.13 4.21
N VAL A 426 7.92 -1.19 3.38
CA VAL A 426 7.82 -1.69 2.00
C VAL A 426 7.43 -3.17 1.97
N ALA A 427 8.04 -4.01 2.80
CA ALA A 427 7.71 -5.43 2.86
C ALA A 427 6.24 -5.67 3.27
N ILE A 428 5.73 -4.92 4.25
CA ILE A 428 4.32 -4.94 4.65
C ILE A 428 3.42 -4.53 3.48
N GLY A 429 3.75 -3.45 2.77
CA GLY A 429 2.98 -2.99 1.62
C GLY A 429 2.93 -4.01 0.48
N ILE A 430 4.06 -4.65 0.15
CA ILE A 430 4.11 -5.72 -0.86
C ILE A 430 3.26 -6.91 -0.41
N PHE A 431 3.43 -7.37 0.83
CA PHE A 431 2.68 -8.50 1.36
C PHE A 431 1.17 -8.25 1.35
N MET A 432 0.73 -7.05 1.73
CA MET A 432 -0.69 -6.69 1.66
C MET A 432 -1.20 -6.57 0.23
N SER A 433 -0.43 -5.97 -0.69
CA SER A 433 -0.82 -5.88 -2.10
C SER A 433 -1.05 -7.27 -2.73
N LEU A 434 -0.26 -8.26 -2.29
CA LEU A 434 -0.36 -9.64 -2.74
C LEU A 434 -1.56 -10.35 -2.12
N LEU A 435 -1.79 -10.24 -0.80
CA LEU A 435 -2.79 -11.07 -0.11
C LEU A 435 -4.13 -10.38 0.13
N ALA A 436 -4.10 -9.13 0.57
CA ALA A 436 -5.29 -8.37 0.94
C ALA A 436 -5.81 -7.48 -0.21
N GLY A 437 -4.91 -7.08 -1.12
CA GLY A 437 -5.16 -6.08 -2.16
C GLY A 437 -5.28 -4.66 -1.59
N HIS A 438 -5.73 -3.74 -2.43
CA HIS A 438 -6.00 -2.35 -2.08
C HIS A 438 -4.77 -1.54 -1.64
N VAL A 439 -3.59 -1.86 -2.18
CA VAL A 439 -2.38 -1.06 -2.00
C VAL A 439 -2.04 -0.34 -3.30
N LEU A 440 -1.79 -1.07 -4.39
CA LEU A 440 -1.37 -0.50 -5.68
C LEU A 440 -2.54 0.15 -6.44
N ASN A 441 -3.71 -0.51 -6.45
CA ASN A 441 -4.91 -0.01 -7.13
C ASN A 441 -5.74 0.97 -6.28
N ALA A 442 -5.26 1.32 -5.08
CA ALA A 442 -5.87 2.29 -4.19
C ALA A 442 -5.00 3.56 -4.12
N PRO A 443 -5.41 4.68 -4.75
CA PRO A 443 -4.64 5.92 -4.75
C PRO A 443 -4.27 6.42 -3.35
N ALA A 444 -5.18 6.31 -2.37
CA ALA A 444 -4.93 6.74 -0.99
C ALA A 444 -3.74 6.00 -0.35
N VAL A 445 -3.65 4.68 -0.57
CA VAL A 445 -2.62 3.81 0.01
C VAL A 445 -1.31 3.88 -0.79
N SER A 446 -1.42 3.79 -2.11
CA SER A 446 -0.28 3.78 -3.02
C SER A 446 0.57 5.05 -2.92
N ILE A 447 0.00 6.19 -2.50
CA ILE A 447 0.77 7.41 -2.25
C ILE A 447 1.84 7.18 -1.18
N TYR A 448 1.46 6.66 -0.01
CA TYR A 448 2.39 6.37 1.07
C TYR A 448 3.38 5.27 0.68
N PHE A 449 2.87 4.15 0.13
CA PHE A 449 3.70 3.03 -0.28
C PHE A 449 4.77 3.44 -1.31
N SER A 450 4.37 4.11 -2.39
CA SER A 450 5.26 4.48 -3.49
C SER A 450 6.28 5.54 -3.08
N MET A 451 5.89 6.47 -2.20
CA MET A 451 6.82 7.43 -1.61
C MET A 451 7.89 6.73 -0.76
N ILE A 452 7.53 5.75 0.06
CA ILE A 452 8.49 5.00 0.90
C ILE A 452 9.44 4.18 0.02
N VAL A 453 8.94 3.53 -1.04
CA VAL A 453 9.78 2.83 -2.02
C VAL A 453 10.73 3.80 -2.71
N ALA A 454 10.23 4.95 -3.20
CA ALA A 454 11.05 5.98 -3.84
C ALA A 454 12.16 6.51 -2.93
N TYR A 455 11.85 6.69 -1.64
CA TYR A 455 12.82 7.11 -0.63
C TYR A 455 13.98 6.13 -0.53
N LEU A 456 13.68 4.83 -0.40
CA LEU A 456 14.70 3.79 -0.31
C LEU A 456 15.51 3.67 -1.59
N VAL A 457 14.89 3.70 -2.77
CA VAL A 457 15.59 3.65 -4.06
C VAL A 457 16.54 4.83 -4.22
N LYS A 458 16.22 5.98 -3.63
CA LYS A 458 17.10 7.15 -3.63
C LYS A 458 18.26 7.02 -2.63
N GLN A 459 18.14 6.21 -1.58
CA GLN A 459 19.22 6.04 -0.61
C GLN A 459 20.44 5.42 -1.32
N PRO A 460 21.62 6.07 -1.27
CA PRO A 460 22.72 5.71 -2.15
C PRO A 460 23.54 4.54 -1.61
N ALA A 461 23.29 3.32 -2.11
CA ALA A 461 24.34 2.29 -2.19
C ALA A 461 25.24 2.51 -3.41
N ILE A 462 24.63 2.82 -4.57
CA ILE A 462 25.24 2.56 -5.88
C ILE A 462 25.82 3.82 -6.57
N ASN A 463 25.40 5.02 -6.19
CA ASN A 463 25.92 6.27 -6.80
C ASN A 463 27.39 6.59 -6.47
N ARG A 464 28.00 5.95 -5.45
CA ARG A 464 29.39 6.22 -5.05
C ARG A 464 30.44 5.29 -5.66
N ARG A 465 30.06 4.17 -6.29
CA ARG A 465 31.03 3.24 -6.92
C ARG A 465 30.88 3.15 -8.43
N LEU A 466 29.67 3.13 -9.01
CA LEU A 466 29.53 3.11 -10.47
C LEU A 466 30.04 4.39 -11.15
N PHE A 467 30.02 5.54 -10.47
CA PHE A 467 30.54 6.81 -11.00
C PHE A 467 31.97 7.15 -10.56
N ASN A 468 32.52 6.49 -9.54
CA ASN A 468 33.92 6.68 -9.13
C ASN A 468 34.89 5.69 -9.81
N VAL A 469 34.38 4.61 -10.40
CA VAL A 469 35.21 3.70 -11.20
C VAL A 469 35.63 4.33 -12.52
N ASN A 470 34.96 5.40 -13.01
CA ASN A 470 35.39 6.11 -14.22
C ASN A 470 36.38 7.27 -13.96
N ASN A 471 36.57 7.73 -12.71
CA ASN A 471 37.53 8.81 -12.42
C ASN A 471 38.86 8.34 -11.82
N LYS A 472 38.94 7.10 -11.30
CA LYS A 472 40.22 6.55 -10.82
C LYS A 472 41.11 5.96 -11.91
N THR A 473 40.56 5.65 -13.08
CA THR A 473 41.32 5.09 -14.20
C THR A 473 41.90 6.16 -15.13
N ILE A 474 41.45 7.41 -15.03
CA ILE A 474 41.97 8.53 -15.86
C ILE A 474 43.09 9.30 -15.13
N ASN A 475 43.07 9.36 -13.79
CA ASN A 475 44.13 10.03 -13.02
C ASN A 475 45.38 9.16 -12.77
N ASN A 476 45.41 7.92 -13.29
CA ASN A 476 46.61 7.06 -13.28
C ASN A 476 47.22 6.92 -14.70
N LEU A 477 46.77 7.74 -15.66
CA LEU A 477 47.25 7.79 -17.04
C LEU A 477 47.54 9.23 -17.53
N LEU A 478 47.63 10.17 -16.59
CA LEU A 478 48.26 11.49 -16.71
C LEU A 478 49.20 11.63 -15.51
#